data_AF-A0A1D6I4C4-F1
#
_entry.id   AF-A0A1D6I4C4-F1
#
_cell.length_a   1.000
_cell.length_b   1.000
_cell.length_c   1.000
_cell.angle_alpha   90.00
_cell.angle_beta   90.00
_cell.angle_gamma   90.00
#
_symmetry.space_group_name_H-M   'P 1'
#
loop_
_entity.id
_entity.type
_entity.pdbx_description
1 polymer ?
#
loop_
_entity_poly.entity_id
_entity_poly.type
_entity_poly.pdbx_seq_one_letter_code
_entity_poly.pdbx_strand_id
1 'polypeptide(L)'
;MHWALFIFFNHENGRNGIIDLFFQDRYLNAIQTNAHHLIRYLATAVVVNKRRRNMLEELIKVIQQEHHSYKDPVTEFLECLYVNYDFDGAQQKLIECEQ
;
A
#
# COMPACT_ATOMS: atom_id res chain seq x y z
N MET A 1 -5.80 7.01 12.72
CA MET A 1 -5.59 6.24 11.48
C MET A 1 -5.45 4.75 11.77
N HIS A 2 -4.57 4.35 12.68
CA HIS A 2 -4.36 2.95 13.06
C HIS A 2 -5.64 2.22 13.48
N TRP A 3 -6.45 2.80 14.37
CA TRP A 3 -7.74 2.21 14.78
C TRP A 3 -8.75 2.07 13.63
N ALA A 4 -8.67 2.94 12.63
CA ALA A 4 -9.56 2.85 11.47
C ALA A 4 -9.29 1.61 10.63
N LEU A 5 -8.07 1.06 10.66
CA LEU A 5 -7.77 -0.23 10.03
C LEU A 5 -8.69 -1.32 10.56
N PHE A 6 -8.85 -1.42 11.87
CA PHE A 6 -9.69 -2.45 12.49
C PHE A 6 -11.15 -2.36 12.04
N ILE A 7 -11.67 -1.14 11.89
CA ILE A 7 -13.05 -0.92 11.47
C ILE A 7 -13.21 -1.21 9.97
N PHE A 8 -12.33 -0.67 9.14
CA PHE A 8 -12.45 -0.78 7.69
C PHE A 8 -12.13 -2.16 7.13
N PHE A 9 -11.22 -2.92 7.76
CA PHE A 9 -10.93 -4.28 7.32
C PHE A 9 -12.01 -5.29 7.74
N ASN A 10 -12.80 -5.00 8.77
CA ASN A 10 -13.90 -5.85 9.25
C ASN A 10 -15.26 -5.50 8.63
N HIS A 11 -15.34 -4.50 7.75
CA HIS A 11 -16.57 -4.09 7.07
C HIS A 11 -16.51 -4.43 5.58
N GLU A 12 -17.61 -4.96 5.01
CA GLU A 12 -17.66 -5.43 3.61
C GLU A 12 -17.24 -4.37 2.59
N ASN A 13 -17.63 -3.10 2.82
CA ASN A 13 -17.25 -1.97 1.98
C ASN A 13 -16.10 -1.12 2.54
N GLY A 14 -15.53 -1.49 3.67
CA GLY A 14 -14.57 -0.64 4.37
C GLY A 14 -13.25 -0.45 3.61
N ARG A 15 -12.89 -1.38 2.73
CA ARG A 15 -11.70 -1.27 1.85
C ARG A 15 -11.80 -0.09 0.88
N ASN A 16 -12.99 0.28 0.39
CA ASN A 16 -13.13 1.48 -0.42
C ASN A 16 -12.94 2.73 0.44
N GLY A 17 -13.57 2.75 1.62
CA GLY A 17 -13.49 3.89 2.54
C GLY A 17 -12.07 4.17 3.03
N ILE A 18 -11.27 3.14 3.31
CA ILE A 18 -9.89 3.36 3.74
C ILE A 18 -9.00 3.90 2.62
N ILE A 19 -9.19 3.44 1.38
CA ILE A 19 -8.48 3.96 0.21
C ILE A 19 -8.81 5.45 0.06
N ASP A 20 -10.10 5.79 0.05
CA ASP A 20 -10.55 7.19 -0.08
C ASP A 20 -10.08 8.08 1.08
N LEU A 21 -9.99 7.54 2.29
CA LEU A 21 -9.53 8.28 3.46
C LEU A 21 -8.02 8.51 3.44
N PHE A 22 -7.23 7.47 3.12
CA PHE A 22 -5.77 7.53 3.21
C PHE A 22 -5.14 8.28 2.03
N PHE A 23 -5.78 8.31 0.86
CA PHE A 23 -5.33 9.12 -0.28
C PHE A 23 -5.66 10.61 -0.17
N GLN A 24 -6.44 11.05 0.82
CA GLN A 24 -6.60 12.48 1.08
C GLN A 24 -5.28 13.08 1.57
N ASP A 25 -4.86 14.19 0.96
CA ASP A 25 -3.57 14.87 1.22
C ASP A 25 -3.24 15.00 2.71
N ARG A 26 -4.22 15.37 3.53
CA ARG A 26 -4.02 15.53 4.98
C ARG A 26 -3.59 14.22 5.66
N TYR A 27 -4.21 13.11 5.29
CA TYR A 27 -3.92 11.81 5.89
C TYR A 27 -2.66 11.21 5.27
N LEU A 28 -2.47 11.36 3.96
CA LEU A 28 -1.29 10.90 3.26
C LEU A 28 -0.03 11.56 3.82
N ASN A 29 -0.02 12.89 3.97
CA ASN A 29 1.09 13.62 4.58
C ASN A 29 1.39 13.14 6.01
N ALA A 30 0.34 12.87 6.80
CA ALA A 30 0.51 12.36 8.16
C ALA A 30 1.11 10.94 8.20
N ILE A 31 0.75 10.09 7.23
CA ILE A 31 1.32 8.75 7.03
C ILE A 31 2.80 8.87 6.65
N GLN A 32 3.11 9.71 5.66
CA GLN A 32 4.47 9.97 5.16
C GLN A 32 5.40 10.66 6.17
N THR A 33 4.87 11.31 7.20
CA THR A 33 5.71 11.99 8.21
C THR A 33 5.92 11.13 9.45
N ASN A 34 4.89 10.41 9.89
CA ASN A 34 4.88 9.81 11.24
C ASN A 34 4.60 8.29 11.26
N ALA A 35 4.07 7.71 10.18
CA ALA A 35 3.50 6.36 10.23
C ALA A 35 3.63 5.59 8.90
N HIS A 36 4.85 5.51 8.35
CA HIS A 36 5.12 4.87 7.05
C HIS A 36 4.61 3.42 6.95
N HIS A 37 4.60 2.68 8.07
CA HIS A 37 4.07 1.30 8.12
C HIS A 37 2.58 1.19 7.73
N LEU A 38 1.82 2.29 7.73
CA LEU A 38 0.44 2.28 7.26
C LEU A 38 0.33 2.07 5.74
N ILE A 39 1.39 2.34 4.99
CA ILE A 39 1.45 2.16 3.53
C ILE A 39 1.27 0.69 3.14
N ARG A 40 1.77 -0.27 3.94
CA ARG A 40 1.53 -1.71 3.73
C ARG A 40 0.04 -2.03 3.68
N TYR A 41 -0.74 -1.46 4.58
CA TYR A 41 -2.19 -1.69 4.64
C TYR A 41 -2.93 -1.00 3.49
N LEU A 42 -2.47 0.20 3.09
CA LEU A 42 -2.99 0.86 1.90
C LEU A 42 -2.71 0.02 0.64
N ALA A 43 -1.50 -0.51 0.51
CA ALA A 43 -1.08 -1.34 -0.60
C ALA A 43 -1.93 -2.61 -0.71
N THR A 44 -2.09 -3.35 0.40
CA THR A 44 -2.94 -4.54 0.43
C THR A 44 -4.42 -4.20 0.13
N ALA A 45 -4.95 -3.09 0.64
CA ALA A 45 -6.31 -2.66 0.35
C ALA A 45 -6.54 -2.37 -1.14
N VAL A 46 -5.60 -1.70 -1.81
CA VAL A 46 -5.68 -1.37 -3.24
C VAL A 46 -5.52 -2.62 -4.11
N VAL A 47 -4.52 -3.47 -3.83
CA VAL A 47 -4.23 -4.68 -4.63
C VAL A 47 -5.37 -5.69 -4.59
N VAL A 48 -5.96 -5.92 -3.41
CA VAL A 48 -7.08 -6.86 -3.25
C VAL A 48 -8.36 -6.32 -3.90
N ASN A 49 -8.52 -4.99 -3.98
CA ASN A 49 -9.71 -4.36 -4.51
C ASN A 49 -9.65 -4.15 -6.04
N LYS A 50 -10.11 -5.15 -6.79
CA LYS A 50 -10.13 -5.13 -8.26
C LYS A 50 -10.88 -3.94 -8.89
N ARG A 51 -11.82 -3.30 -8.16
CA ARG A 51 -12.60 -2.15 -8.67
C ARG A 51 -11.82 -0.83 -8.64
N ARG A 52 -10.76 -0.74 -7.83
CA ARG A 52 -9.96 0.47 -7.60
C ARG A 52 -8.56 0.38 -8.22
N ARG A 53 -8.41 -0.39 -9.30
CA ARG A 53 -7.12 -0.55 -10.00
C ARG A 53 -6.52 0.77 -10.50
N ASN A 54 -7.35 1.77 -10.80
CA ASN A 54 -6.90 3.10 -11.17
C ASN A 54 -6.07 3.78 -10.08
N MET A 55 -6.25 3.41 -8.80
CA MET A 55 -5.47 3.95 -7.69
C MET A 55 -4.07 3.35 -7.57
N LEU A 56 -3.80 2.29 -8.33
CA LEU A 56 -2.52 1.60 -8.26
C LEU A 56 -1.37 2.50 -8.73
N GLU A 57 -1.57 3.27 -9.81
CA GLU A 57 -0.54 4.19 -10.30
C GLU A 57 -0.19 5.25 -9.25
N GLU A 58 -1.19 5.77 -8.54
CA GLU A 58 -0.98 6.75 -7.47
C GLU A 58 -0.26 6.12 -6.27
N LEU A 59 -0.65 4.89 -5.89
CA LEU A 59 0.04 4.13 -4.85
C LEU A 59 1.53 3.93 -5.19
N ILE A 60 1.86 3.58 -6.43
CA ILE A 60 3.26 3.37 -6.84
C ILE A 60 4.07 4.67 -6.68
N LYS A 61 3.50 5.83 -7.01
CA LYS A 61 4.16 7.13 -6.80
C LYS A 61 4.47 7.37 -5.33
N VAL A 62 3.53 7.06 -4.43
CA VAL A 62 3.74 7.16 -2.97
C VAL A 62 4.83 6.20 -2.51
N ILE A 63 4.81 4.95 -2.97
CA ILE A 63 5.84 3.95 -2.61
C ILE A 63 7.24 4.42 -3.03
N GLN A 64 7.38 4.96 -4.25
CA GLN A 64 8.67 5.47 -4.73
C GLN A 64 9.18 6.66 -3.92
N GLN A 65 8.29 7.55 -3.49
CA GLN A 65 8.66 8.69 -2.63
C GLN A 65 9.17 8.22 -1.26
N GLU A 66 8.56 7.16 -0.72
CA GLU A 66 8.84 6.66 0.63
C GLU A 66 9.89 5.54 0.69
N HIS A 67 10.41 5.08 -0.46
CA HIS A 67 11.29 3.92 -0.56
C HIS A 67 12.57 4.03 0.31
N HIS A 68 13.09 5.25 0.51
CA HIS A 68 14.25 5.47 1.37
C HIS A 68 13.92 5.38 2.87
N SER A 69 12.68 5.69 3.25
CA SER A 69 12.24 5.81 4.65
C SER A 69 11.69 4.49 5.21
N TYR A 70 11.09 3.66 4.36
CA TYR A 70 10.41 2.45 4.79
C TYR A 70 10.52 1.35 3.75
N LYS A 71 10.89 0.16 4.23
CA LYS A 71 11.03 -1.06 3.43
C LYS A 71 10.16 -2.15 4.01
N ASP A 72 9.28 -2.69 3.18
CA ASP A 72 8.39 -3.78 3.50
C ASP A 72 8.28 -4.71 2.29
N PRO A 73 8.23 -6.04 2.48
CA PRO A 73 8.12 -6.98 1.37
C PRO A 73 6.93 -6.70 0.43
N VAL A 74 5.81 -6.17 0.95
CA VAL A 74 4.62 -5.85 0.13
C VAL A 74 4.88 -4.62 -0.75
N THR A 75 5.53 -3.59 -0.22
CA THR A 75 5.86 -2.39 -1.01
C THR A 75 6.95 -2.67 -2.02
N GLU A 76 7.97 -3.46 -1.62
CA GLU A 76 9.06 -3.89 -2.50
C GLU A 76 8.55 -4.81 -3.62
N PHE A 77 7.61 -5.71 -3.33
CA PHE A 77 6.94 -6.51 -4.35
C PHE A 77 6.28 -5.65 -5.44
N LEU A 78 5.55 -4.60 -5.03
CA LEU A 78 4.91 -3.68 -5.97
C LEU A 78 5.93 -2.86 -6.76
N GLU A 79 7.03 -2.46 -6.15
CA GLU A 79 8.12 -1.77 -6.82
C GLU A 79 8.81 -2.67 -7.86
N CYS A 80 9.12 -3.92 -7.51
CA CYS A 80 9.64 -4.91 -8.46
C CYS A 80 8.75 -5.06 -9.69
N LEU A 81 7.43 -5.13 -9.50
CA LEU A 81 6.47 -5.32 -10.60
C LEU A 81 6.26 -4.08 -11.47
N TYR A 82 6.09 -2.89 -10.87
CA TYR A 82 5.63 -1.69 -11.60
C TYR A 82 6.72 -0.67 -11.88
N VAL A 83 7.88 -0.78 -11.24
CA VAL A 83 9.01 0.15 -11.41
C VAL A 83 10.19 -0.56 -12.08
N ASN A 84 10.64 -1.66 -11.47
CA ASN A 84 11.86 -2.33 -11.91
C ASN A 84 11.60 -3.38 -13.00
N TYR A 85 10.35 -3.82 -13.17
CA TYR A 85 9.95 -4.91 -14.06
C TYR A 85 10.75 -6.21 -13.82
N ASP A 86 11.15 -6.44 -12.58
CA ASP A 86 11.89 -7.62 -12.13
C ASP A 86 10.92 -8.65 -11.56
N PHE A 87 10.54 -9.62 -12.38
CA PHE A 87 9.59 -10.66 -12.00
C PHE A 87 10.19 -11.74 -11.09
N ASP A 88 11.49 -12.00 -11.21
CA ASP A 88 12.19 -12.96 -10.35
C ASP A 88 12.30 -12.39 -8.93
N GLY A 89 12.69 -11.13 -8.80
CA GLY A 89 12.67 -10.38 -7.55
C GLY A 89 11.26 -10.26 -6.96
N ALA A 90 10.26 -9.97 -7.79
CA ALA A 90 8.86 -9.93 -7.34
C ALA A 90 8.38 -11.28 -6.78
N GLN A 91 8.72 -12.40 -7.43
CA GLN A 91 8.36 -13.73 -6.93
C GLN A 91 9.00 -14.01 -5.58
N GLN A 92 10.29 -13.69 -5.41
CA GLN A 92 11.00 -13.86 -4.14
C GLN A 92 10.35 -13.01 -3.03
N LYS A 93 10.00 -11.75 -3.32
CA LYS A 93 9.34 -10.85 -2.36
C LYS A 93 7.94 -11.32 -1.97
N LEU A 94 7.23 -11.98 -2.87
CA LEU A 94 5.92 -12.56 -2.57
C LEU A 94 6.04 -13.71 -1.55
N ILE A 95 7.09 -14.53 -1.62
CA ILE A 95 7.38 -15.57 -0.62
C ILE A 95 7.71 -14.94 0.73
N GLU A 96 8.49 -13.85 0.74
CA GLU A 96 8.79 -13.08 1.96
C GLU A 96 7.54 -12.44 2.58
N CYS A 97 6.48 -12.18 1.81
CA CYS A 97 5.22 -11.65 2.35
C CYS A 97 4.40 -12.68 3.13
N GLU A 98 4.61 -13.98 2.88
CA GLU A 98 3.90 -15.09 3.54
C GLU A 98 4.54 -15.48 4.88
N GLN A 99 5.84 -15.20 5.05
CA GLN A 99 6.61 -15.44 6.27
C GLN A 99 6.32 -14.41 7.37
#